data_AF-A0A645G4P3-F1
#
_entry.id   AF-A0A645G4P3-F1
#
_cell.length_a   1.000
_cell.length_b   1.000
_cell.length_c   1.000
_cell.angle_alpha   90.00
_cell.angle_beta   90.00
_cell.angle_gamma   90.00
#
_symmetry.space_group_name_H-M   'P 1'
#
loop_
_entity.id
_entity.type
_entity.pdbx_description
1 polymer ?
#
loop_
_entity_poly.entity_id
_entity_poly.type
_entity_poly.pdbx_seq_one_letter_code
_entity_poly.pdbx_strand_id
1 'polypeptide(L)'
;MLSEIPEEVIMVAFDILNYAKKKLDKEFNETSFISFADHLYTAIQREGKGIQMKNFLLWDIKHFFPEELAIARRGIQFINEKMGIELSDDESGFLTLHIVNAELDITNESAVSLTQMIEEILTVIKYTLKINFAENDIYFQRFITHLRFFAERVLNAQRKEATDELVENELFILVSKKYPEAFEATKKVVELLATRWSYQVSRDEQVYITIHIARIIEKTK
;
A
#
# COMPACT_ATOMS: atom_id res chain seq x y z
N MET A 1 12.76 -21.82 -15.24
CA MET A 1 12.54 -20.41 -14.81
C MET A 1 13.82 -19.81 -14.30
N LEU A 2 14.32 -20.12 -13.09
CA LEU A 2 15.60 -19.55 -12.61
C LEU A 2 16.81 -19.85 -13.51
N SER A 3 16.85 -21.01 -14.16
CA SER A 3 17.94 -21.43 -15.07
C SER A 3 18.10 -20.58 -16.34
N GLU A 4 17.10 -19.76 -16.67
CA GLU A 4 17.11 -18.87 -17.86
C GLU A 4 17.44 -17.42 -17.50
N ILE A 5 17.53 -17.12 -16.19
CA ILE A 5 17.89 -15.80 -15.69
C ILE A 5 19.42 -15.75 -15.55
N PRO A 6 20.11 -14.76 -16.16
CA PRO A 6 21.54 -14.59 -15.99
C PRO A 6 21.94 -14.44 -14.52
N GLU A 7 23.07 -15.03 -14.14
CA GLU A 7 23.58 -14.99 -12.75
C GLU A 7 23.71 -13.56 -12.24
N GLU A 8 24.11 -12.61 -13.09
CA GLU A 8 24.22 -11.21 -12.70
C GLU A 8 22.87 -10.59 -12.29
N VAL A 9 21.77 -10.99 -12.93
CA VAL A 9 20.42 -10.51 -12.61
C VAL A 9 19.93 -11.13 -11.30
N ILE A 10 20.23 -12.41 -11.07
CA ILE A 10 19.92 -13.10 -9.80
C ILE A 10 20.64 -12.42 -8.63
N MET A 11 21.93 -12.13 -8.79
CA MET A 11 22.74 -11.45 -7.76
C MET A 11 22.21 -10.05 -7.44
N VAL A 12 21.83 -9.29 -8.47
CA VAL A 12 21.22 -7.96 -8.29
C VAL A 12 19.89 -8.06 -7.54
N ALA A 13 19.01 -8.99 -7.94
CA ALA A 13 17.73 -9.20 -7.26
C ALA A 13 17.94 -9.54 -5.78
N PHE A 14 18.95 -10.37 -5.49
CA PHE A 14 19.34 -10.73 -4.14
C PHE A 14 19.84 -9.54 -3.33
N ASP A 15 20.69 -8.69 -3.92
CA ASP A 15 21.20 -7.49 -3.25
C ASP A 15 20.07 -6.49 -2.92
N ILE A 16 19.14 -6.28 -3.86
CA ILE A 16 17.99 -5.39 -3.67
C ILE A 16 17.09 -5.92 -2.55
N LEU A 17 16.70 -7.19 -2.60
CA LEU A 17 15.81 -7.78 -1.60
C LEU A 17 16.49 -7.90 -0.23
N ASN A 18 17.80 -8.16 -0.15
CA ASN A 18 18.51 -8.12 1.13
C ASN A 18 18.60 -6.70 1.71
N TYR A 19 18.76 -5.70 0.87
CA TYR A 19 18.72 -4.31 1.31
C TYR A 19 17.30 -3.96 1.82
N ALA A 20 16.26 -4.35 1.09
CA ALA A 20 14.87 -4.20 1.52
C ALA A 20 14.62 -4.90 2.86
N LYS A 21 15.08 -6.15 3.02
CA LYS A 21 14.94 -6.98 4.22
C LYS A 21 15.46 -6.24 5.45
N LYS A 22 16.68 -5.71 5.35
CA LYS A 22 17.34 -4.94 6.42
C LYS A 22 16.68 -3.60 6.70
N LYS A 23 16.19 -2.93 5.65
CA LYS A 23 15.65 -1.57 5.75
C LYS A 23 14.24 -1.54 6.32
N LEU A 24 13.44 -2.55 5.98
CA LEU A 24 12.02 -2.67 6.33
C LEU A 24 11.78 -3.55 7.56
N ASP A 25 12.81 -4.26 8.03
CA ASP A 25 12.73 -5.23 9.14
C ASP A 25 11.68 -6.32 8.87
N LYS A 26 11.72 -6.87 7.64
CA LYS A 26 10.78 -7.87 7.12
C LYS A 26 11.55 -9.03 6.52
N GLU A 27 10.99 -10.23 6.63
CA GLU A 27 11.51 -11.43 5.97
C GLU A 27 10.87 -11.59 4.58
N PHE A 28 11.62 -12.18 3.65
CA PHE A 28 11.12 -12.48 2.31
C PHE A 28 11.33 -13.95 2.00
N ASN A 29 10.29 -14.60 1.47
CA ASN A 29 10.35 -16.02 1.12
C ASN A 29 10.93 -16.25 -0.29
N GLU A 30 11.25 -17.50 -0.59
CA GLU A 30 11.86 -17.91 -1.87
C GLU A 30 10.95 -17.61 -3.07
N THR A 31 9.63 -17.71 -2.91
CA THR A 31 8.68 -17.41 -4.00
C THR A 31 8.70 -15.93 -4.36
N SER A 32 8.75 -15.04 -3.36
CA SER A 32 8.89 -13.60 -3.56
C SER A 32 10.21 -13.26 -4.26
N PHE A 33 11.31 -13.94 -3.88
CA PHE A 33 12.60 -13.78 -4.55
C PHE A 33 12.52 -14.16 -6.04
N ILE A 34 11.93 -15.32 -6.36
CA ILE A 34 11.78 -15.79 -7.74
C ILE A 34 10.94 -14.81 -8.57
N SER A 35 9.79 -14.37 -8.05
CA SER A 35 8.91 -13.41 -8.74
C SER A 35 9.62 -12.08 -9.01
N PHE A 36 10.37 -11.58 -8.03
CA PHE A 36 11.13 -10.34 -8.18
C PHE A 36 12.22 -10.47 -9.25
N ALA A 37 12.99 -11.56 -9.22
CA ALA A 37 14.06 -11.82 -10.19
C ALA A 37 13.50 -11.99 -11.62
N ASP A 38 12.38 -12.70 -11.77
CA ASP A 38 11.70 -12.89 -13.06
C ASP A 38 11.18 -11.56 -13.64
N HIS A 39 10.51 -10.73 -12.82
CA HIS A 39 10.08 -9.40 -13.24
C HIS A 39 11.26 -8.55 -13.67
N LEU A 40 12.34 -8.57 -12.89
CA LEU A 40 13.51 -7.77 -13.20
C LEU A 40 14.16 -8.20 -14.52
N TYR A 41 14.31 -9.51 -14.73
CA TYR A 41 14.86 -10.04 -15.96
C TYR A 41 14.00 -9.66 -17.18
N THR A 42 12.68 -9.81 -17.07
CA THR A 42 11.76 -9.45 -18.15
C THR A 42 11.72 -7.94 -18.39
N ALA A 43 11.90 -7.09 -17.36
CA ALA A 43 12.09 -5.65 -17.53
C ALA A 43 13.34 -5.33 -18.36
N ILE A 44 14.48 -5.94 -18.04
CA ILE A 44 15.74 -5.77 -18.78
C ILE A 44 15.58 -6.22 -20.24
N GLN A 45 14.93 -7.37 -20.48
CA GLN A 45 14.67 -7.86 -21.83
C GLN A 45 13.76 -6.94 -22.65
N ARG A 46 12.75 -6.32 -22.01
CA ARG A 46 11.84 -5.37 -22.65
C ARG A 46 12.56 -4.08 -23.01
N GLU A 47 13.43 -3.59 -22.14
CA GLU A 47 14.25 -2.41 -22.40
C GLU A 47 15.19 -2.62 -23.59
N GLY A 48 15.85 -3.78 -23.68
CA GLY A 48 16.65 -4.15 -24.85
C GLY A 48 15.88 -4.21 -26.18
N LYS A 49 14.54 -4.26 -26.12
CA LYS A 49 13.63 -4.22 -27.28
C LYS A 49 12.97 -2.84 -27.49
N GLY A 50 13.29 -1.85 -26.66
CA GLY A 50 12.65 -0.54 -26.66
C GLY A 50 11.17 -0.56 -26.24
N ILE A 51 10.75 -1.59 -25.50
CA ILE A 51 9.36 -1.74 -25.04
C ILE A 51 9.24 -1.12 -23.64
N GLN A 52 8.56 0.02 -23.55
CA GLN A 52 8.29 0.67 -22.27
C GLN A 52 6.91 0.29 -21.72
N MET A 53 6.87 -0.04 -20.44
CA MET A 53 5.62 -0.29 -19.71
C MET A 53 5.23 0.90 -18.87
N LYS A 54 3.92 1.15 -18.78
CA LYS A 54 3.35 2.18 -17.91
C LYS A 54 2.80 1.54 -16.65
N ASN A 55 3.16 2.11 -15.50
CA ASN A 55 2.59 1.75 -14.21
C ASN A 55 1.54 2.80 -13.82
N PHE A 56 0.26 2.45 -14.01
CA PHE A 56 -0.85 3.34 -13.70
C PHE A 56 -1.05 3.60 -12.21
N LEU A 57 -0.42 2.78 -11.34
CA LEU A 57 -0.46 2.92 -9.88
C LEU A 57 0.76 3.70 -9.34
N LEU A 58 1.65 4.19 -10.21
CA LEU A 58 2.90 4.83 -9.76
C LEU A 58 2.65 6.04 -8.86
N TRP A 59 1.56 6.76 -9.09
CA TRP A 59 1.17 7.87 -8.23
C TRP A 59 0.76 7.38 -6.84
N ASP A 60 -0.07 6.34 -6.76
CA ASP A 60 -0.51 5.76 -5.49
C ASP A 60 0.67 5.17 -4.72
N ILE A 61 1.54 4.45 -5.42
CA ILE A 61 2.76 3.83 -4.87
C ILE A 61 3.68 4.89 -4.23
N LYS A 62 3.82 6.06 -4.85
CA LYS A 62 4.61 7.19 -4.28
C LYS A 62 4.09 7.64 -2.93
N HIS A 63 2.80 7.54 -2.70
CA HIS A 63 2.15 7.99 -1.47
C HIS A 63 2.04 6.87 -0.43
N PHE A 64 1.77 5.65 -0.86
CA PHE A 64 1.45 4.54 0.04
C PHE A 64 2.69 3.74 0.43
N PHE A 65 3.67 3.64 -0.47
CA PHE A 65 4.87 2.82 -0.32
C PHE A 65 6.16 3.62 -0.58
N PRO A 66 6.37 4.78 0.09
CA PRO A 66 7.50 5.66 -0.21
C PRO A 66 8.85 5.02 0.13
N GLU A 67 8.93 4.17 1.15
CA GLU A 67 10.17 3.52 1.55
C GLU A 67 10.54 2.38 0.59
N GLU A 68 9.57 1.56 0.21
CA GLU A 68 9.68 0.48 -0.75
C GLU A 68 10.03 1.02 -2.14
N LEU A 69 9.42 2.14 -2.54
CA LEU A 69 9.76 2.85 -3.78
C LEU A 69 11.19 3.40 -3.76
N ALA A 70 11.65 3.93 -2.64
CA ALA A 70 13.04 4.38 -2.52
C ALA A 70 14.03 3.22 -2.67
N ILE A 71 13.69 2.04 -2.13
CA ILE A 71 14.47 0.82 -2.31
C ILE A 71 14.46 0.37 -3.78
N ALA A 72 13.28 0.30 -4.40
CA ALA A 72 13.13 -0.09 -5.81
C ALA A 72 13.91 0.83 -6.74
N ARG A 73 13.82 2.16 -6.57
CA ARG A 73 14.56 3.14 -7.36
C ARG A 73 16.07 3.01 -7.21
N ARG A 74 16.56 2.76 -5.99
CA ARG A 74 17.97 2.48 -5.75
C ARG A 74 18.43 1.22 -6.48
N GLY A 75 17.61 0.18 -6.47
CA GLY A 75 17.84 -1.04 -7.24
C GLY A 75 17.94 -0.79 -8.74
N ILE A 76 16.97 -0.08 -9.30
CA ILE A 76 16.97 0.33 -10.72
C ILE A 76 18.22 1.14 -11.07
N GLN A 77 18.60 2.12 -10.25
CA GLN A 77 19.79 2.92 -10.48
C GLN A 77 21.05 2.04 -10.57
N PHE A 78 21.22 1.12 -9.62
CA PHE A 78 22.36 0.20 -9.62
C PHE A 78 22.42 -0.67 -10.89
N ILE A 79 21.26 -1.10 -11.39
CA ILE A 79 21.15 -1.93 -12.60
C ILE A 79 21.48 -1.13 -13.84
N ASN A 80 20.93 0.07 -13.95
CA ASN A 80 21.21 0.98 -15.06
C ASN A 80 22.71 1.25 -15.15
N GLU A 81 23.37 1.51 -14.02
CA GLU A 81 24.82 1.71 -13.93
C GLU A 81 25.62 0.45 -14.31
N LYS A 82 25.22 -0.73 -13.81
CA LYS A 82 25.97 -1.99 -14.01
C LYS A 82 25.81 -2.55 -15.42
N MET A 83 24.63 -2.41 -16.02
CA MET A 83 24.28 -3.04 -17.30
C MET A 83 24.30 -2.06 -18.48
N GLY A 84 24.44 -0.76 -18.23
CA GLY A 84 24.41 0.26 -19.28
C GLY A 84 23.04 0.37 -19.97
N ILE A 85 21.96 0.21 -19.20
CA ILE A 85 20.57 0.31 -19.67
C ILE A 85 19.84 1.45 -18.94
N GLU A 86 18.62 1.77 -19.38
CA GLU A 86 17.81 2.85 -18.80
C GLU A 86 16.39 2.37 -18.49
N LEU A 87 16.24 1.58 -17.42
CA LEU A 87 14.91 1.24 -16.93
C LEU A 87 14.19 2.50 -16.40
N SER A 88 12.91 2.64 -16.74
CA SER A 88 12.08 3.81 -16.43
C SER A 88 11.61 3.86 -14.96
N ASP A 89 11.12 5.03 -14.51
CA ASP A 89 10.48 5.19 -13.18
C ASP A 89 9.24 4.28 -13.03
N ASP A 90 8.58 3.91 -14.13
CA ASP A 90 7.47 2.95 -14.14
C ASP A 90 7.91 1.56 -13.61
N GLU A 91 9.12 1.11 -13.96
CA GLU A 91 9.69 -0.15 -13.46
C GLU A 91 9.97 -0.09 -11.96
N SER A 92 10.36 1.07 -11.43
CA SER A 92 10.48 1.24 -9.98
C SER A 92 9.13 1.04 -9.26
N GLY A 93 8.02 1.46 -9.88
CA GLY A 93 6.68 1.17 -9.38
C GLY A 93 6.37 -0.33 -9.36
N PHE A 94 6.71 -1.05 -10.43
CA PHE A 94 6.46 -2.50 -10.47
C PHE A 94 7.30 -3.27 -9.44
N LEU A 95 8.59 -2.93 -9.32
CA LEU A 95 9.46 -3.53 -8.30
C LEU A 95 8.96 -3.21 -6.88
N THR A 96 8.39 -2.02 -6.66
CA THR A 96 7.76 -1.67 -5.38
C THR A 96 6.62 -2.61 -5.05
N LEU A 97 5.74 -2.91 -6.01
CA LEU A 97 4.65 -3.87 -5.79
C LEU A 97 5.16 -5.27 -5.46
N HIS A 98 6.27 -5.73 -6.07
CA HIS A 98 6.90 -7.00 -5.71
C HIS A 98 7.46 -7.00 -4.28
N ILE A 99 8.08 -5.90 -3.85
CA ILE A 99 8.57 -5.74 -2.47
C ILE A 99 7.39 -5.80 -1.48
N VAL A 100 6.34 -5.00 -1.72
CA VAL A 100 5.15 -4.98 -0.86
C VAL A 100 4.46 -6.35 -0.82
N ASN A 101 4.33 -7.03 -1.96
CA ASN A 101 3.81 -8.41 -2.00
C ASN A 101 4.65 -9.37 -1.15
N ALA A 102 5.97 -9.18 -1.13
CA ALA A 102 6.86 -9.98 -0.32
C ALA A 102 6.70 -9.72 1.19
N GLU A 103 6.30 -8.50 1.58
CA GLU A 103 6.01 -8.14 2.98
C GLU A 103 4.66 -8.65 3.50
N LEU A 104 3.68 -8.81 2.60
CA LEU A 104 2.29 -9.16 2.95
C LEU A 104 2.10 -10.63 3.33
N ASP A 105 3.09 -11.51 3.08
CA ASP A 105 3.19 -12.90 3.54
C ASP A 105 1.97 -13.83 3.24
N ILE A 106 1.04 -13.45 2.34
CA ILE A 106 -0.22 -14.21 2.13
C ILE A 106 -0.58 -14.43 0.66
N THR A 107 -1.13 -15.62 0.42
CA THR A 107 -1.44 -16.32 -0.82
C THR A 107 -2.68 -15.87 -1.59
N ASN A 108 -3.36 -14.75 -1.26
CA ASN A 108 -4.61 -14.38 -1.96
C ASN A 108 -4.85 -12.88 -2.24
N GLU A 109 -4.16 -11.94 -1.59
CA GLU A 109 -4.40 -10.50 -1.83
C GLU A 109 -3.07 -9.77 -2.02
N SER A 110 -3.05 -8.84 -2.99
CA SER A 110 -1.81 -8.25 -3.52
C SER A 110 -1.66 -6.79 -3.11
N ALA A 111 -0.46 -6.24 -3.27
CA ALA A 111 -0.17 -4.81 -3.18
C ALA A 111 -1.12 -3.96 -4.05
N VAL A 112 -1.63 -4.52 -5.15
CA VAL A 112 -2.66 -3.88 -5.98
C VAL A 112 -3.99 -3.79 -5.23
N SER A 113 -4.44 -4.87 -4.58
CA SER A 113 -5.65 -4.87 -3.74
C SER A 113 -5.53 -3.86 -2.59
N LEU A 114 -4.35 -3.80 -1.96
CA LEU A 114 -4.04 -2.83 -0.92
C LEU A 114 -4.17 -1.39 -1.43
N THR A 115 -3.53 -1.09 -2.56
CA THR A 115 -3.61 0.22 -3.23
C THR A 115 -5.06 0.59 -3.56
N GLN A 116 -5.82 -0.36 -4.12
CA GLN A 116 -7.21 -0.18 -4.50
C GLN A 116 -8.10 0.13 -3.29
N MET A 117 -7.94 -0.59 -2.18
CA MET A 117 -8.72 -0.35 -0.97
C MET A 117 -8.47 1.05 -0.41
N ILE A 118 -7.21 1.46 -0.32
CA ILE A 118 -6.83 2.79 0.17
C ILE A 118 -7.47 3.87 -0.71
N GLU A 119 -7.35 3.76 -2.04
CA GLU A 119 -7.97 4.70 -2.99
C GLU A 119 -9.49 4.77 -2.89
N GLU A 120 -10.17 3.64 -2.73
CA GLU A 120 -11.62 3.60 -2.56
C GLU A 120 -12.05 4.30 -1.26
N ILE A 121 -11.32 4.10 -0.16
CA ILE A 121 -11.58 4.77 1.11
C ILE A 121 -11.36 6.29 0.98
N LEU A 122 -10.24 6.71 0.40
CA LEU A 122 -9.93 8.12 0.17
C LEU A 122 -11.00 8.78 -0.71
N THR A 123 -11.43 8.11 -1.76
CA THR A 123 -12.48 8.56 -2.67
C THR A 123 -13.80 8.77 -1.91
N VAL A 124 -14.22 7.80 -1.10
CA VAL A 124 -15.44 7.91 -0.29
C VAL A 124 -15.36 9.10 0.66
N ILE A 125 -14.23 9.30 1.35
CA ILE A 125 -14.04 10.42 2.27
C ILE A 125 -14.09 11.75 1.51
N LYS A 126 -13.36 11.86 0.40
CA LYS A 126 -13.28 13.06 -0.45
C LYS A 126 -14.66 13.53 -0.90
N TYR A 127 -15.46 12.62 -1.44
CA TYR A 127 -16.80 12.95 -1.95
C TYR A 127 -17.84 13.18 -0.85
N THR A 128 -17.76 12.43 0.26
CA THR A 128 -18.69 12.62 1.39
C THR A 128 -18.50 13.99 2.03
N LEU A 129 -17.25 14.43 2.19
CA LEU A 129 -16.91 15.68 2.88
C LEU A 129 -16.76 16.88 1.93
N LYS A 130 -16.73 16.64 0.61
CA LYS A 130 -16.49 17.65 -0.43
C LYS A 130 -15.19 18.42 -0.22
N ILE A 131 -14.13 17.71 0.17
CA ILE A 131 -12.79 18.25 0.40
C ILE A 131 -11.82 17.79 -0.68
N ASN A 132 -10.67 18.45 -0.80
CA ASN A 132 -9.52 17.93 -1.52
C ASN A 132 -8.38 17.70 -0.53
N PHE A 133 -7.73 16.54 -0.57
CA PHE A 133 -6.60 16.29 0.31
C PHE A 133 -5.40 17.13 -0.10
N ALA A 134 -4.74 17.74 0.88
CA ALA A 134 -3.43 18.35 0.69
C ALA A 134 -2.37 17.26 0.82
N GLU A 135 -1.93 16.68 -0.30
CA GLU A 135 -1.04 15.52 -0.29
C GLU A 135 0.27 15.73 0.46
N ASN A 136 0.80 16.96 0.44
CA ASN A 136 2.04 17.30 1.15
C ASN A 136 1.83 17.65 2.64
N ASP A 137 0.60 17.60 3.14
CA ASP A 137 0.30 17.88 4.54
C ASP A 137 0.67 16.70 5.45
N ILE A 138 1.27 17.00 6.61
CA ILE A 138 1.75 15.98 7.55
C ILE A 138 0.62 15.16 8.16
N TYR A 139 -0.58 15.71 8.33
CA TYR A 139 -1.73 14.99 8.87
C TYR A 139 -2.31 14.05 7.82
N PHE A 140 -2.34 14.47 6.56
CA PHE A 140 -2.71 13.58 5.45
C PHE A 140 -1.71 12.44 5.30
N GLN A 141 -0.41 12.72 5.29
CA GLN A 141 0.63 11.68 5.23
C GLN A 141 0.52 10.66 6.38
N ARG A 142 0.31 11.15 7.61
CA ARG A 142 0.05 10.26 8.77
C ARG A 142 -1.22 9.44 8.57
N PHE A 143 -2.28 10.04 8.05
CA PHE A 143 -3.51 9.31 7.76
C PHE A 143 -3.29 8.20 6.74
N ILE A 144 -2.53 8.46 5.67
CA ILE A 144 -2.17 7.44 4.67
C ILE A 144 -1.39 6.28 5.30
N THR A 145 -0.37 6.56 6.10
CA THR A 145 0.39 5.51 6.81
C THR A 145 -0.54 4.64 7.67
N HIS A 146 -1.42 5.28 8.42
CA HIS A 146 -2.38 4.60 9.27
C HIS A 146 -3.44 3.81 8.48
N LEU A 147 -3.89 4.36 7.36
CA LEU A 147 -4.83 3.74 6.45
C LEU A 147 -4.22 2.53 5.75
N ARG A 148 -2.94 2.60 5.39
CA ARG A 148 -2.17 1.46 4.90
C ARG A 148 -2.16 0.32 5.92
N PHE A 149 -1.75 0.57 7.17
CA PHE A 149 -1.75 -0.49 8.20
C PHE A 149 -3.15 -1.03 8.49
N PHE A 150 -4.17 -0.18 8.42
CA PHE A 150 -5.57 -0.61 8.52
C PHE A 150 -5.92 -1.56 7.37
N ALA A 151 -5.65 -1.18 6.12
CA ALA A 151 -5.95 -1.97 4.94
C ALA A 151 -5.16 -3.29 4.91
N GLU A 152 -3.87 -3.28 5.27
CA GLU A 152 -3.06 -4.50 5.44
C GLU A 152 -3.72 -5.46 6.45
N ARG A 153 -4.20 -4.94 7.59
CA ARG A 153 -4.93 -5.76 8.57
C ARG A 153 -6.24 -6.31 8.00
N VAL A 154 -6.99 -5.51 7.25
CA VAL A 154 -8.26 -5.95 6.62
C VAL A 154 -7.99 -7.11 5.66
N LEU A 155 -6.99 -6.99 4.80
CA LEU A 155 -6.62 -8.03 3.83
C LEU A 155 -6.10 -9.32 4.52
N ASN A 156 -5.35 -9.15 5.62
CA ASN A 156 -4.78 -10.28 6.37
C ASN A 156 -5.77 -10.93 7.36
N ALA A 157 -6.91 -10.27 7.65
CA ALA A 157 -7.91 -10.81 8.54
C ALA A 157 -8.67 -11.95 7.84
N GLN A 158 -8.20 -13.19 8.01
CA GLN A 158 -9.03 -14.37 7.76
C GLN A 158 -10.27 -14.28 8.64
N ARG A 159 -11.39 -13.81 8.07
CA ARG A 159 -12.75 -13.74 8.66
C ARG A 159 -12.75 -13.87 10.20
N LYS A 160 -12.10 -12.94 10.90
CA LYS A 160 -12.23 -12.92 12.35
C LYS A 160 -13.62 -12.37 12.62
N GLU A 161 -14.49 -13.23 13.14
CA GLU A 161 -15.75 -12.81 13.71
C GLU A 161 -15.45 -11.67 14.69
N ALA A 162 -16.12 -10.54 14.50
CA ALA A 162 -16.07 -9.44 15.44
C ALA A 162 -16.51 -9.99 16.80
N THR A 163 -15.57 -10.11 17.73
CA THR A 163 -15.91 -10.26 19.15
C THR A 163 -16.39 -8.90 19.61
N ASP A 164 -17.65 -8.59 19.29
CA ASP A 164 -18.39 -7.51 19.91
C ASP A 164 -18.55 -7.90 21.38
N GLU A 165 -17.67 -7.40 22.25
CA GLU A 165 -18.10 -7.16 23.61
C GLU A 165 -19.23 -6.14 23.54
N LEU A 166 -20.44 -6.60 23.83
CA LEU A 166 -21.73 -5.87 23.85
C LEU A 166 -21.77 -4.71 24.87
N VAL A 167 -20.62 -4.16 25.25
CA VAL A 167 -20.53 -2.97 26.09
C VAL A 167 -20.75 -1.75 25.21
N GLU A 168 -21.58 -0.82 25.67
CA GLU A 168 -21.66 0.50 25.06
C GLU A 168 -20.26 1.12 25.07
N ASN A 169 -19.69 1.31 23.88
CA ASN A 169 -18.43 1.99 23.75
C ASN A 169 -18.67 3.49 23.94
N GLU A 170 -18.54 3.97 25.18
CA GLU A 170 -18.74 5.37 25.54
C GLU A 170 -17.88 6.31 24.68
N LEU A 171 -16.67 5.87 24.33
CA LEU A 171 -15.77 6.62 23.46
C LEU A 171 -16.32 6.74 22.03
N PHE A 172 -16.91 5.67 21.49
CA PHE A 172 -17.62 5.72 20.20
C PHE A 172 -18.76 6.73 20.23
N ILE A 173 -19.62 6.68 21.25
CA ILE A 173 -20.73 7.64 21.38
C ILE A 173 -20.20 9.07 21.46
N LEU A 174 -19.17 9.30 22.27
CA LEU A 174 -18.55 10.61 22.44
C LEU A 174 -17.97 11.14 21.14
N VAL A 175 -17.18 10.34 20.42
CA VAL A 175 -16.49 10.72 19.18
C VAL A 175 -17.50 10.97 18.06
N SER A 176 -18.49 10.10 17.92
CA SER A 176 -19.56 10.24 16.92
C SER A 176 -20.41 11.50 17.13
N LYS A 177 -20.64 11.90 18.39
CA LYS A 177 -21.34 13.16 18.72
C LYS A 177 -20.44 14.38 18.56
N LYS A 178 -19.15 14.27 18.90
CA LYS A 178 -18.20 15.40 18.85
C LYS A 178 -17.80 15.77 17.42
N TYR A 179 -17.65 14.77 16.54
CA TYR A 179 -17.24 14.96 15.15
C TYR A 179 -18.27 14.38 14.18
N PRO A 180 -19.50 14.93 14.13
CA PRO A 180 -20.61 14.34 13.37
C PRO A 180 -20.32 14.29 11.86
N GLU A 181 -19.61 15.29 11.33
CA GLU A 181 -19.24 15.32 9.92
C GLU A 181 -18.22 14.23 9.57
N ALA A 182 -17.17 14.09 10.38
CA ALA A 182 -16.18 13.03 10.20
C ALA A 182 -16.81 11.64 10.34
N PHE A 183 -17.72 11.48 11.29
CA PHE A 183 -18.42 10.23 11.53
C PHE A 183 -19.34 9.85 10.37
N GLU A 184 -19.94 10.82 9.67
CA GLU A 184 -20.69 10.55 8.44
C GLU A 184 -19.81 9.88 7.37
N ALA A 185 -18.61 10.42 7.14
CA ALA A 185 -17.65 9.81 6.23
C ALA A 185 -17.20 8.42 6.72
N THR A 186 -16.98 8.25 8.03
CA THR A 186 -16.68 6.94 8.61
C THR A 186 -17.77 5.93 8.32
N LYS A 187 -19.06 6.26 8.48
CA LYS A 187 -20.16 5.33 8.16
C LYS A 187 -20.12 4.89 6.70
N LYS A 188 -19.78 5.79 5.77
CA LYS A 188 -19.64 5.46 4.35
C LYS A 188 -18.44 4.55 4.07
N VAL A 189 -17.34 4.72 4.79
CA VAL A 189 -16.19 3.82 4.74
C VAL A 189 -16.55 2.43 5.29
N VAL A 190 -17.32 2.35 6.39
CA VAL A 190 -17.81 1.07 6.94
C VAL A 190 -18.70 0.35 5.92
N GLU A 191 -19.62 1.07 5.27
CA GLU A 191 -20.49 0.54 4.22
C GLU A 191 -19.69 0.00 3.03
N LEU A 192 -18.67 0.74 2.57
CA LEU A 192 -17.75 0.31 1.51
C LEU A 192 -17.02 -1.00 1.89
N LEU A 193 -16.44 -1.06 3.08
CA LEU A 193 -15.65 -2.21 3.53
C LEU A 193 -16.50 -3.46 3.75
N ALA A 194 -17.72 -3.30 4.27
CA ALA A 194 -18.66 -4.40 4.42
C ALA A 194 -19.11 -4.97 3.06
N THR A 195 -19.38 -4.10 2.09
CA THR A 195 -19.95 -4.49 0.79
C THR A 195 -18.93 -5.01 -0.21
N ARG A 196 -17.75 -4.36 -0.31
CA ARG A 196 -16.74 -4.69 -1.32
C ARG A 196 -15.64 -5.62 -0.82
N TRP A 197 -15.31 -5.49 0.46
CA TRP A 197 -14.16 -6.19 1.07
C TRP A 197 -14.61 -7.23 2.11
N SER A 198 -15.93 -7.44 2.27
CA SER A 198 -16.51 -8.39 3.23
C SER A 198 -15.98 -8.22 4.66
N TYR A 199 -15.63 -7.00 5.03
CA TYR A 199 -15.00 -6.69 6.32
C TYR A 199 -15.94 -5.88 7.21
N GLN A 200 -16.15 -6.36 8.44
CA GLN A 200 -16.94 -5.67 9.45
C GLN A 200 -16.02 -4.82 10.33
N VAL A 201 -16.18 -3.50 10.25
CA VAL A 201 -15.38 -2.55 11.01
C VAL A 201 -15.93 -2.41 12.42
N SER A 202 -15.10 -2.73 13.41
CA SER A 202 -15.47 -2.62 14.83
C SER A 202 -15.72 -1.16 15.27
N ARG A 203 -16.38 -0.96 16.41
CA ARG A 203 -16.60 0.38 16.96
C ARG A 203 -15.29 1.12 17.26
N ASP A 204 -14.27 0.43 17.74
CA ASP A 204 -12.95 1.01 18.01
C ASP A 204 -12.25 1.48 16.73
N GLU A 205 -12.35 0.70 15.67
CA GLU A 205 -11.83 1.10 14.35
C GLU A 205 -12.62 2.28 13.78
N GLN A 206 -13.94 2.32 13.98
CA GLN A 206 -14.75 3.48 13.61
C GLN A 206 -14.33 4.74 14.37
N VAL A 207 -14.08 4.65 15.68
CA VAL A 207 -13.52 5.76 16.48
C VAL A 207 -12.21 6.24 15.86
N TYR A 208 -11.31 5.31 15.57
CA TYR A 208 -10.01 5.61 15.01
C TYR A 208 -10.10 6.35 13.67
N ILE A 209 -10.90 5.83 12.73
CA ILE A 209 -11.12 6.44 11.42
C ILE A 209 -11.74 7.83 11.59
N THR A 210 -12.75 7.97 12.47
CA THR A 210 -13.44 9.25 12.70
C THR A 210 -12.47 10.32 13.19
N ILE A 211 -11.59 10.00 14.13
CA ILE A 211 -10.61 10.97 14.67
C ILE A 211 -9.62 11.43 13.58
N HIS A 212 -9.16 10.52 12.72
CA HIS A 212 -8.24 10.88 11.65
C HIS A 212 -8.90 11.76 10.59
N ILE A 213 -10.13 11.42 10.20
CA ILE A 213 -10.92 12.24 9.29
C ILE A 213 -11.18 13.63 9.89
N ALA A 214 -11.55 13.72 11.17
CA ALA A 214 -11.79 14.99 11.83
C ALA A 214 -10.56 15.91 11.79
N ARG A 215 -9.36 15.36 12.01
CA ARG A 215 -8.09 16.11 11.89
C ARG A 215 -7.83 16.62 10.48
N ILE A 216 -8.21 15.87 9.45
CA ILE A 216 -8.08 16.32 8.05
C ILE A 216 -9.04 17.47 7.79
N ILE A 217 -10.30 17.35 8.22
CA ILE A 217 -11.31 18.40 8.05
C ILE A 217 -10.84 19.74 8.66
N GLU A 218 -10.28 19.72 9.87
CA GLU A 218 -9.74 20.92 10.55
C GLU A 218 -8.62 21.64 9.79
N LYS A 219 -8.00 21.00 8.80
CA LYS A 219 -6.90 21.58 8.00
C LYS A 219 -7.29 21.94 6.58
N THR A 220 -8.37 21.35 6.07
CA THR A 220 -8.84 21.58 4.70
C THR A 220 -9.97 22.61 4.63
N LYS A 221 -10.62 22.93 5.75
CA LYS A 221 -11.64 23.98 5.88
C LYS A 221 -11.15 25.14 6.71
#